data_AF-A0A133V648-F1
#
_entry.id   AF-A0A133V648-F1
#
_cell.length_a   1.000
_cell.length_b   1.000
_cell.length_c   1.000
_cell.angle_alpha   90.00
_cell.angle_beta   90.00
_cell.angle_gamma   90.00
#
_symmetry.space_group_name_H-M   'P 1'
#
loop_
_entity.id
_entity.type
_entity.pdbx_description
1 polymer ?
#
loop_
_entity_poly.entity_id
_entity_poly.type
_entity_poly.pdbx_seq_one_letter_code
_entity_poly.pdbx_strand_id
1 'polypeptide(L)'
;MRGITHFIMGALIVTFIGSAMYGVLEYTSLIIMMGAFFGLLPDTLDFKFNRYIETHDLTIDPLPDDFDPQEIADAIAEEIDKADKLKPGDEQKIELHTMKIGPDRWKSYSPFFDTRKREVVVREGPECDTGQNMLPGTEPSPEDEKNHWKSSIQG
;
A
#
# COMPACT_ATOMS: atom_id res chain seq x y z
N MET A 1 8.29 3.30 -12.07
CA MET A 1 8.72 3.43 -13.50
C MET A 1 7.56 3.42 -14.51
N ARG A 2 6.28 3.21 -14.14
CA ARG A 2 5.16 3.08 -15.10
C ARG A 2 4.65 4.40 -15.72
N GLY A 3 4.81 5.53 -15.04
CA GLY A 3 4.28 6.83 -15.51
C GLY A 3 4.95 7.38 -16.77
N ILE A 4 6.28 7.25 -16.93
CA ILE A 4 6.99 7.78 -18.11
C ILE A 4 6.53 7.07 -19.39
N THR A 5 6.27 5.76 -19.31
CA THR A 5 5.74 4.98 -20.43
C THR A 5 4.38 5.50 -20.90
N HIS A 6 3.47 5.77 -19.97
CA HIS A 6 2.13 6.29 -20.28
C HIS A 6 2.18 7.70 -20.90
N PHE A 7 3.07 8.56 -20.39
CA PHE A 7 3.32 9.88 -20.96
C PHE A 7 3.81 9.80 -22.42
N ILE A 8 4.83 8.99 -22.67
CA ILE A 8 5.42 8.82 -24.01
C ILE A 8 4.40 8.21 -24.97
N MET A 9 3.63 7.21 -24.54
CA MET A 9 2.59 6.59 -25.35
C MET A 9 1.47 7.59 -25.71
N GLY A 10 1.03 8.41 -24.75
CA GLY A 10 0.05 9.47 -25.00
C GLY A 10 0.55 10.52 -26.00
N ALA A 11 1.82 10.92 -25.89
CA ALA A 11 2.45 11.83 -26.85
C ALA A 11 2.50 11.20 -28.26
N LEU A 12 2.97 9.96 -28.37
CA LEU A 12 3.12 9.24 -29.63
C LEU A 12 1.78 9.08 -30.37
N ILE A 13 0.72 8.68 -29.67
CA ILE A 13 -0.61 8.50 -30.30
C ILE A 13 -1.07 9.80 -30.99
N VAL A 14 -0.87 10.96 -30.35
CA VAL A 14 -1.28 12.25 -30.94
C VAL A 14 -0.44 12.63 -32.15
N THR A 15 0.83 12.22 -32.23
CA THR A 15 1.67 12.50 -33.41
C THR A 15 1.22 11.78 -34.69
N PHE A 16 0.47 10.68 -34.56
CA PHE A 16 -0.10 9.98 -35.72
C PHE A 16 -1.43 10.59 -36.20
N ILE A 17 -1.97 11.57 -35.48
CA ILE A 17 -3.20 12.27 -35.88
C ILE A 17 -2.82 13.48 -36.73
N GLY A 18 -3.03 13.37 -38.05
CA GLY A 18 -2.60 14.39 -39.02
C GLY A 18 -3.11 15.80 -38.74
N SER A 19 -4.36 15.95 -38.25
CA SER A 19 -4.92 17.25 -37.87
C SER A 19 -4.24 17.86 -36.63
N ALA A 20 -3.80 17.02 -35.68
CA ALA A 20 -3.07 17.47 -34.50
C ALA A 20 -1.67 17.97 -34.89
N MET A 21 -0.98 17.24 -35.77
CA MET A 21 0.32 17.65 -36.31
C MET A 21 0.25 18.92 -37.14
N TYR A 22 -0.78 19.06 -37.99
CA TYR A 22 -1.04 20.30 -38.71
C TYR A 22 -1.25 21.47 -37.73
N GLY A 23 -2.00 21.24 -36.65
CA GLY A 23 -2.20 22.22 -35.60
C GLY A 23 -0.91 22.66 -34.90
N VAL A 24 0.03 21.74 -34.69
CA VAL A 24 1.35 22.06 -34.11
C VAL A 24 2.20 22.87 -35.08
N LEU A 25 2.23 22.50 -36.36
CA LEU A 25 3.06 23.17 -37.36
C LEU A 25 2.57 24.57 -37.71
N GLU A 26 1.25 24.75 -37.86
CA GLU A 26 0.68 26.01 -38.33
C GLU A 26 0.39 26.98 -37.18
N TYR A 27 -0.05 26.47 -36.03
CA TYR A 27 -0.56 27.29 -34.93
C TYR A 27 0.26 27.16 -33.65
N THR A 28 1.40 26.45 -33.67
CA THR A 28 2.20 26.15 -32.46
C THR A 28 1.34 25.51 -31.36
N SER A 29 0.38 24.66 -31.75
CA SER A 29 -0.55 24.05 -30.83
C SER A 29 0.14 23.13 -29.82
N LEU A 30 -0.26 23.19 -28.56
CA LEU A 30 0.23 22.34 -27.47
C LEU A 30 -0.49 20.98 -27.38
N ILE A 31 -1.20 20.58 -28.44
CA ILE A 31 -2.06 19.39 -28.42
C ILE A 31 -1.30 18.07 -28.20
N ILE A 32 -0.04 17.99 -28.62
CA ILE A 32 0.82 16.81 -28.34
C ILE A 32 1.16 16.74 -26.85
N MET A 33 1.49 17.87 -26.22
CA MET A 33 1.73 17.94 -24.77
C MET A 33 0.46 17.57 -23.99
N MET A 34 -0.70 18.01 -24.49
CA MET A 34 -1.99 17.65 -23.93
C MET A 34 -2.24 16.15 -24.01
N GLY A 35 -1.98 15.51 -25.15
CA GLY A 35 -2.05 14.05 -25.31
C GLY A 35 -1.13 13.28 -24.37
N ALA A 36 0.09 13.78 -24.18
CA ALA A 36 1.04 13.20 -23.23
C ALA A 36 0.53 13.29 -21.78
N PHE A 37 -0.07 14.43 -21.39
CA PHE A 37 -0.68 14.64 -20.08
C PHE A 37 -1.91 13.75 -19.87
N PHE A 38 -2.77 13.61 -20.88
CA PHE A 38 -3.89 12.68 -20.85
C PHE A 38 -3.45 11.21 -20.83
N GLY A 39 -2.28 10.89 -21.38
CA GLY A 39 -1.67 9.57 -21.23
C GLY A 39 -1.35 9.22 -19.77
N LEU A 40 -0.92 10.20 -18.97
CA LEU A 40 -0.65 10.02 -17.53
C LEU A 40 -1.93 9.91 -16.68
N LEU A 41 -3.03 10.51 -17.14
CA LEU A 41 -4.26 10.64 -16.36
C LEU A 41 -4.78 9.29 -15.83
N PRO A 42 -4.98 8.23 -16.64
CA PRO A 42 -5.49 6.95 -16.15
C PRO A 42 -4.63 6.36 -15.01
N ASP A 43 -3.31 6.33 -15.16
CA ASP A 43 -2.37 5.83 -14.14
C ASP A 43 -2.40 6.73 -12.88
N THR A 44 -2.45 8.05 -13.05
CA THR A 44 -2.47 8.98 -11.90
C THR A 44 -3.81 9.03 -11.16
N LEU A 45 -4.92 8.90 -11.87
CA LEU A 45 -6.27 8.94 -11.29
C LEU A 45 -6.60 7.62 -10.60
N ASP A 46 -6.37 6.49 -11.27
CA ASP A 46 -6.72 5.17 -10.74
C ASP A 46 -5.96 4.90 -9.42
N PHE A 47 -4.64 5.04 -9.43
CA PHE A 47 -3.83 4.77 -8.24
C PHE A 47 -4.03 5.76 -7.08
N LYS A 48 -4.27 7.04 -7.38
CA LYS A 48 -4.44 8.03 -6.30
C LYS A 48 -5.87 8.06 -5.78
N PHE A 49 -6.89 8.08 -6.65
CA PHE A 49 -8.26 8.18 -6.17
C PHE A 49 -8.74 6.91 -5.50
N ASN A 50 -8.36 5.73 -6.00
CA ASN A 50 -8.76 4.49 -5.34
C ASN A 50 -8.27 4.45 -3.88
N ARG A 51 -7.03 4.89 -3.64
CA ARG A 51 -6.45 4.98 -2.29
C ARG A 51 -7.12 6.00 -1.37
N TYR A 52 -7.70 7.09 -1.89
CA TYR A 52 -8.34 8.13 -1.07
C TYR A 52 -9.85 7.92 -0.88
N ILE A 53 -10.48 7.11 -1.72
CA ILE A 53 -11.93 6.83 -1.66
C ILE A 53 -12.20 5.53 -0.88
N GLU A 54 -11.18 4.70 -0.69
CA GLU A 54 -11.28 3.50 0.13
C GLU A 54 -11.55 3.88 1.59
N THR A 55 -12.74 3.56 2.07
CA THR A 55 -13.13 3.70 3.46
C THR A 55 -12.68 2.48 4.24
N HIS A 56 -12.00 2.71 5.35
CA HIS A 56 -11.62 1.66 6.29
C HIS A 56 -12.59 1.69 7.48
N ASP A 57 -13.01 0.52 7.94
CA ASP A 57 -13.91 0.36 9.08
C ASP A 57 -13.14 0.50 10.40
N LEU A 58 -11.88 0.04 10.41
CA LEU A 58 -10.94 0.22 11.51
C LEU A 58 -9.58 0.69 10.97
N THR A 59 -9.04 1.75 11.58
CA THR A 59 -7.67 2.20 11.36
C THR A 59 -6.89 2.03 12.65
N ILE A 60 -5.82 1.23 12.61
CA ILE A 60 -4.89 1.04 13.73
C ILE A 60 -3.67 1.95 13.50
N ASP A 61 -3.54 2.97 14.34
CA ASP A 61 -2.42 3.92 14.33
C ASP A 61 -1.70 3.91 15.69
N PRO A 62 -0.75 2.99 15.90
CA PRO A 62 -0.10 2.85 17.19
C PRO A 62 0.89 4.00 17.45
N LEU A 63 0.83 4.55 18.66
CA LEU A 63 1.81 5.54 19.14
C LEU A 63 3.06 4.82 19.65
N PRO A 64 4.28 5.32 19.37
CA PRO A 64 5.52 4.67 19.78
C PRO A 64 5.65 4.44 21.29
N ASP A 65 5.06 5.31 22.11
CA ASP A 65 5.19 5.27 23.57
C ASP A 65 4.16 4.35 24.26
N ASP A 66 3.14 3.90 23.53
CA ASP A 66 1.98 3.15 24.04
C ASP A 66 1.66 1.95 23.13
N PHE A 67 2.71 1.30 22.64
CA PHE A 67 2.57 0.16 21.75
C PHE A 67 2.35 -1.13 22.54
N ASP A 68 1.14 -1.68 22.46
CA ASP A 68 0.81 -3.02 22.94
C ASP A 68 0.42 -3.95 21.75
N PRO A 69 1.24 -4.96 21.42
CA PRO A 69 0.90 -5.97 20.43
C PRO A 69 -0.43 -6.69 20.71
N GLN A 70 -0.77 -6.90 21.98
CA GLN A 70 -1.96 -7.64 22.37
C GLN A 70 -3.22 -6.86 22.07
N GLU A 71 -3.24 -5.55 22.34
CA GLU A 71 -4.38 -4.68 22.01
C GLU A 71 -4.66 -4.67 20.50
N ILE A 72 -3.60 -4.66 19.68
CA ILE A 72 -3.73 -4.74 18.22
C ILE A 72 -4.27 -6.11 17.80
N ALA A 73 -3.80 -7.20 18.41
CA ALA A 73 -4.27 -8.55 18.11
C ALA A 73 -5.75 -8.71 18.45
N ASP A 74 -6.16 -8.20 19.61
CA ASP A 74 -7.54 -8.24 20.09
C ASP A 74 -8.46 -7.40 19.20
N ALA A 75 -8.02 -6.20 18.80
CA ALA A 75 -8.76 -5.35 17.87
C ALA A 75 -8.97 -6.04 16.51
N ILE A 76 -7.94 -6.67 15.95
CA ILE A 76 -8.06 -7.43 14.70
C ILE A 76 -9.00 -8.63 14.88
N ALA A 77 -8.91 -9.35 16.00
CA ALA A 77 -9.78 -10.48 16.29
C ALA A 77 -11.25 -10.06 16.40
N GLU A 78 -11.54 -8.93 17.06
CA GLU A 78 -12.90 -8.39 17.17
C GLU A 78 -13.49 -8.03 15.79
N GLU A 79 -12.68 -7.44 14.91
CA GLU A 79 -13.11 -7.13 13.54
C GLU A 79 -13.34 -8.38 12.70
N ILE A 80 -12.57 -9.44 12.90
CA ILE A 80 -12.84 -10.75 12.26
C ILE A 80 -14.18 -11.33 12.74
N ASP A 81 -14.48 -11.24 14.04
CA ASP A 81 -15.75 -11.69 14.59
C ASP A 81 -16.95 -10.84 14.13
N LYS A 82 -16.73 -9.57 13.79
CA LYS A 82 -17.72 -8.72 13.11
C LYS A 82 -17.90 -9.15 11.67
N ALA A 83 -16.80 -9.43 10.96
CA ALA A 83 -16.82 -9.86 9.57
C ALA A 83 -17.58 -11.18 9.35
N ASP A 84 -17.49 -12.14 10.29
CA ASP A 84 -18.26 -13.40 10.23
C ASP A 84 -19.79 -13.20 10.27
N LYS A 85 -20.25 -12.08 10.85
CA LYS A 85 -21.69 -11.75 10.98
C LYS A 85 -22.22 -10.95 9.78
N LEU A 86 -21.35 -10.55 8.86
CA LEU A 86 -21.72 -9.76 7.69
C LEU A 86 -22.47 -10.60 6.65
N LYS A 87 -23.23 -9.92 5.77
CA LYS A 87 -23.93 -10.62 4.68
C LYS A 87 -22.95 -10.94 3.56
N PRO A 88 -23.24 -11.95 2.72
CA PRO A 88 -22.44 -12.23 1.54
C PRO A 88 -22.36 -10.99 0.64
N GLY A 89 -21.15 -10.47 0.44
CA GLY A 89 -20.86 -9.27 -0.37
C GLY A 89 -20.52 -8.02 0.44
N ASP A 90 -20.71 -8.04 1.75
CA ASP A 90 -20.17 -7.01 2.64
C ASP A 90 -18.72 -7.40 3.03
N GLU A 91 -17.81 -6.44 3.02
CA GLU A 91 -16.40 -6.62 3.35
C GLU A 91 -16.03 -5.75 4.56
N GLN A 92 -15.17 -6.28 5.44
CA GLN A 92 -14.58 -5.52 6.53
C GLN A 92 -13.15 -5.12 6.14
N LYS A 93 -12.84 -3.83 6.19
CA LYS A 93 -11.52 -3.30 5.81
C LYS A 93 -10.78 -2.73 7.00
N ILE A 94 -9.59 -3.26 7.28
CA ILE A 94 -8.71 -2.82 8.36
C ILE A 94 -7.45 -2.20 7.75
N GLU A 95 -7.12 -0.98 8.16
CA GLU A 95 -5.88 -0.29 7.80
C GLU A 95 -4.89 -0.33 8.97
N LEU A 96 -3.65 -0.74 8.69
CA LEU A 96 -2.59 -0.87 9.69
C LEU A 96 -1.46 0.11 9.36
N HIS A 97 -1.21 1.07 10.25
CA HIS A 97 -0.11 2.02 10.08
C HIS A 97 1.17 1.56 10.79
N THR A 98 2.31 1.69 10.11
CA THR A 98 3.62 1.50 10.74
C THR A 98 3.94 2.66 11.68
N MET A 99 4.61 2.37 12.81
CA MET A 99 4.91 3.40 13.81
C MET A 99 6.10 4.25 13.38
N LYS A 100 5.95 5.58 13.45
CA LYS A 100 7.06 6.51 13.22
C LYS A 100 7.80 6.78 14.53
N ILE A 101 9.00 6.24 14.67
CA ILE A 101 9.84 6.43 15.88
C ILE A 101 10.75 7.66 15.74
N GLY A 102 11.10 8.05 14.51
CA GLY A 102 12.02 9.17 14.27
C GLY A 102 11.88 9.80 12.89
N PRO A 103 12.77 10.75 12.55
CA PRO A 103 12.72 11.47 11.28
C PRO A 103 12.82 10.55 10.05
N ASP A 104 13.64 9.50 10.16
CA ASP A 104 13.88 8.47 9.14
C ASP A 104 13.92 7.07 9.78
N ARG A 105 13.10 6.86 10.83
CA ARG A 105 13.05 5.59 11.57
C ARG A 105 11.61 5.20 11.80
N TRP A 106 11.28 3.98 11.41
CA TRP A 106 9.96 3.39 11.48
C TRP A 106 10.05 2.03 12.16
N LYS A 107 9.11 1.68 13.02
CA LYS A 107 8.97 0.31 13.53
C LYS A 107 7.95 -0.41 12.67
N SER A 108 8.35 -1.56 12.14
CA SER A 108 7.38 -2.49 11.57
C SER A 108 6.80 -3.37 12.67
N TYR A 109 5.54 -3.78 12.49
CA TYR A 109 4.95 -4.91 13.19
C TYR A 109 4.16 -5.71 12.15
N SER A 110 3.92 -6.98 12.43
CA SER A 110 3.23 -7.86 11.50
C SER A 110 2.19 -8.70 12.25
N PRO A 111 0.90 -8.59 11.89
CA PRO A 111 -0.11 -9.52 12.35
C PRO A 111 0.03 -10.84 11.60
N PHE A 112 -0.20 -11.94 12.31
CA PHE A 112 -0.22 -13.30 11.81
C PHE A 112 -1.52 -13.98 12.25
N PHE A 113 -2.01 -14.88 11.41
CA PHE A 113 -3.20 -15.68 11.70
C PHE A 113 -2.79 -17.13 11.91
N ASP A 114 -2.87 -17.62 13.16
CA ASP A 114 -2.71 -19.05 13.45
C ASP A 114 -4.06 -19.72 13.25
N THR A 115 -4.27 -20.31 12.07
CA THR A 115 -5.51 -21.00 11.72
C THR A 115 -5.77 -22.27 12.54
N ARG A 116 -4.72 -22.88 13.12
CA ARG A 116 -4.87 -24.09 13.95
C ARG A 116 -5.41 -23.75 15.32
N LYS A 117 -4.90 -22.66 15.90
CA LYS A 117 -5.36 -22.15 17.20
C LYS A 117 -6.55 -21.21 17.08
N ARG A 118 -6.84 -20.71 15.88
CA ARG A 118 -7.82 -19.65 15.58
C ARG A 118 -7.51 -18.38 16.37
N GLU A 119 -6.25 -17.98 16.36
CA GLU A 119 -5.73 -16.82 17.09
C GLU A 119 -5.06 -15.83 16.13
N VAL A 120 -5.20 -14.55 16.45
CA VAL A 120 -4.42 -13.47 15.84
C VAL A 120 -3.19 -13.24 16.71
N VAL A 121 -2.01 -13.20 16.10
CA VAL A 121 -0.74 -12.97 16.80
C VAL A 121 -0.04 -11.79 16.16
N VAL A 122 0.18 -10.72 16.90
CA VAL A 122 0.94 -9.56 16.44
C VAL A 122 2.37 -9.68 16.94
N ARG A 123 3.34 -9.47 16.05
CA ARG A 123 4.76 -9.47 16.40
C ARG A 123 5.40 -8.15 16.03
N GLU A 124 6.27 -7.68 16.90
CA GLU A 124 7.19 -6.59 16.59
C GLU A 124 8.19 -7.02 15.54
N GLY A 125 8.38 -6.16 14.54
CA GLY A 125 9.37 -6.33 13.49
C GLY A 125 10.60 -5.45 13.69
N PRO A 126 11.53 -5.49 12.72
CA PRO A 126 12.71 -4.64 12.72
C PRO A 126 12.35 -3.15 12.57
N GLU A 127 13.30 -2.30 12.94
CA GLU A 127 13.23 -0.89 12.57
C GLU A 127 13.73 -0.70 11.15
N CYS A 128 13.02 0.12 10.38
CA CYS A 128 13.33 0.41 9.00
C CYS A 128 13.52 1.91 8.77
N ASP A 129 14.35 2.25 7.78
CA ASP A 129 14.40 3.61 7.22
C ASP A 129 13.24 3.86 6.23
N THR A 130 13.15 5.08 5.70
CA THR A 130 12.15 5.44 4.66
C THR A 130 12.32 4.64 3.36
N GLY A 131 13.52 4.10 3.13
CA GLY A 131 13.84 3.19 2.02
C GLY A 131 13.41 1.74 2.26
N GLN A 132 12.77 1.43 3.40
CA GLN A 132 12.44 0.09 3.85
C GLN A 132 13.66 -0.81 4.11
N ASN A 133 14.85 -0.23 4.30
CA ASN A 133 16.02 -0.98 4.72
C ASN A 133 15.99 -1.20 6.22
N MET A 134 16.24 -2.43 6.65
CA MET A 134 16.35 -2.77 8.07
C MET A 134 17.58 -2.11 8.67
N LEU A 135 17.42 -1.51 9.85
CA LEU A 135 18.53 -0.91 10.58
C LEU A 135 19.37 -2.02 11.26
N PRO A 136 20.71 -1.98 11.11
CA PRO A 136 21.60 -2.99 11.69
C PRO A 136 21.38 -3.14 13.21
N GLY A 137 21.28 -4.39 13.67
CA GLY A 137 21.05 -4.70 15.09
C GLY A 137 19.59 -4.67 15.54
N THR A 138 18.65 -4.34 14.65
CA THR A 138 17.20 -4.48 14.89
C THR A 138 16.58 -5.64 14.12
N GLU A 139 17.42 -6.42 13.43
CA GLU A 139 17.00 -7.59 12.65
C GLU A 139 16.28 -8.62 13.54
N PRO A 140 15.22 -9.27 13.03
CA PRO A 140 14.56 -10.35 13.75
C PRO A 140 15.55 -11.48 14.03
N SER A 141 15.40 -12.15 15.17
CA SER A 141 16.20 -13.34 15.48
C SER A 141 16.05 -14.40 14.38
N PRO A 142 17.09 -15.22 14.09
CA PRO A 142 16.98 -16.32 13.12
C PRO A 142 15.84 -17.30 13.42
N GLU A 143 15.39 -17.38 14.67
CA GLU A 143 14.22 -18.18 15.07
C GLU A 143 12.90 -17.50 14.72
N ASP A 144 12.83 -16.17 14.81
CA ASP A 144 11.67 -15.37 14.40
C ASP A 144 11.52 -15.34 12.88
N GLU A 145 12.64 -15.28 12.15
CA GLU A 145 12.67 -15.33 10.68
C GLU A 145 12.25 -16.72 10.14
N LYS A 146 12.66 -17.82 10.79
CA LYS A 146 12.20 -19.18 10.44
C LYS A 146 10.70 -19.37 10.64
N ASN A 147 10.12 -18.73 11.64
CA ASN A 147 8.68 -18.78 11.91
C ASN A 147 7.90 -17.90 10.93
N HIS A 148 8.47 -16.78 10.48
CA HIS A 148 7.93 -15.90 9.43
C HIS A 148 7.67 -16.64 8.11
N TRP A 149 8.54 -17.59 7.73
CA TRP A 149 8.40 -18.36 6.47
C TRP A 149 7.64 -19.69 6.62
N LYS A 150 7.58 -20.27 7.82
CA LYS A 150 6.86 -21.54 8.02
C LYS A 150 5.34 -21.39 8.04
N SER A 151 4.80 -20.23 8.46
CA SER A 151 3.35 -20.00 8.41
C SER A 151 2.86 -19.61 7.01
N SER A 152 3.72 -19.04 6.16
CA SER A 152 3.35 -18.66 4.78
C SER A 152 3.27 -19.85 3.80
N ILE A 153 3.83 -21.01 4.18
CA ILE A 153 3.88 -22.24 3.34
C ILE A 153 2.85 -23.29 3.77
N GLN A 154 2.20 -23.15 4.94
CA GLN A 154 1.25 -24.15 5.46
C GLN A 154 -0.21 -23.70 5.40
N GLY A 155 -0.55 -22.80 4.47
CA GLY A 155 -1.93 -22.53 4.04
C GLY A 155 -2.46 -23.58 3.08
#